data_AF-A0A662IS68-F1
#
_entry.id   AF-A0A662IS68-F1
#
_cell.length_a   1.000
_cell.length_b   1.000
_cell.length_c   1.000
_cell.angle_alpha   90.00
_cell.angle_beta   90.00
_cell.angle_gamma   90.00
#
_symmetry.space_group_name_H-M   'P 1'
#
loop_
_entity.id
_entity.type
_entity.pdbx_description
1 polymer ?
#
loop_
_entity_poly.entity_id
_entity_poly.type
_entity_poly.pdbx_seq_one_letter_code
_entity_poly.pdbx_strand_id
1 'polypeptide(L)' 'GMEEIVSLYSSSGDHMLIAECWFKSTRELKEFVKKLSSTRGVTRVCPAIVLEKVK' A
#
# COMPACT_ATOMS: atom_id res chain seq x y z
N GLY A 1 14.01 6.60 1.05
CA GLY A 1 13.12 5.92 0.08
C GLY A 1 11.74 5.80 0.70
N MET A 2 10.81 5.03 0.11
CA MET A 2 9.60 4.60 0.84
C MET A 2 9.97 3.35 1.66
N GLU A 3 10.41 3.55 2.89
CA GLU A 3 10.90 2.49 3.78
C GLU A 3 9.77 1.61 4.33
N GLU A 4 8.54 2.11 4.25
CA GLU A 4 7.34 1.41 4.69
C GLU A 4 6.99 0.24 3.76
N ILE A 5 7.46 0.26 2.51
CA ILE A 5 7.24 -0.79 1.52
C ILE A 5 8.25 -1.92 1.76
N VAL A 6 7.76 -3.05 2.23
CA VAL A 6 8.56 -4.26 2.47
C VAL A 6 8.74 -5.04 1.17
N SER A 7 7.69 -5.08 0.33
CA SER A 7 7.71 -5.77 -0.94
C SER A 7 6.75 -5.10 -1.94
N LEU A 8 7.07 -5.21 -3.24
CA LEU A 8 6.29 -4.64 -4.33
C LEU A 8 6.15 -5.65 -5.47
N TYR A 9 4.94 -5.80 -5.96
CA TYR A 9 4.58 -6.78 -6.98
C TYR A 9 3.79 -6.13 -8.11
N SER A 10 4.03 -6.58 -9.34
CA SER A 10 3.14 -6.35 -10.47
C SER A 10 2.10 -7.47 -10.57
N SER A 11 0.87 -7.14 -10.91
CA SER A 11 -0.22 -8.09 -11.10
C SER A 11 -1.02 -7.76 -12.35
N SER A 12 -1.71 -8.75 -12.91
CA SER A 12 -2.65 -8.60 -14.02
C SER A 12 -4.12 -8.57 -13.57
N GLY A 13 -4.38 -8.46 -12.25
CA GLY A 13 -5.73 -8.37 -11.68
C GLY A 13 -6.28 -6.94 -11.66
N ASP A 14 -7.26 -6.69 -10.78
CA ASP A 14 -7.95 -5.38 -10.64
C ASP A 14 -7.01 -4.21 -10.32
N HIS A 15 -5.85 -4.52 -9.74
CA HIS A 15 -4.78 -3.55 -9.47
C HIS A 15 -3.48 -4.04 -10.10
N MET A 16 -2.80 -3.18 -10.85
CA MET A 16 -1.52 -3.50 -11.50
C MET A 16 -0.37 -3.62 -10.50
N LEU A 17 -0.44 -2.93 -9.37
CA LEU A 17 0.61 -2.89 -8.35
C LEU A 17 0.01 -3.27 -7.00
N ILE A 18 0.70 -4.16 -6.29
CA ILE A 18 0.40 -4.55 -4.91
C ILE A 18 1.67 -4.31 -4.09
N ALA A 19 1.53 -3.57 -3.00
CA ALA A 19 2.63 -3.30 -2.07
C ALA A 19 2.31 -3.85 -0.69
N GLU A 20 3.19 -4.68 -0.14
CA GLU A 20 3.15 -5.02 1.27
C GLU A 20 3.81 -3.89 2.05
N CYS A 21 3.09 -3.32 3.00
CA CYS A 21 3.56 -2.17 3.76
C CYS A 21 3.39 -2.41 5.26
N TRP A 22 4.36 -1.97 6.05
CA TRP A 22 4.29 -2.04 7.51
C TRP A 22 4.11 -0.65 8.11
N PHE A 23 3.11 -0.51 8.96
CA PHE A 23 2.79 0.73 9.67
C PHE A 23 2.59 0.45 11.15
N LYS A 24 3.03 1.37 12.01
CA LYS A 24 2.85 1.24 13.46
C LYS A 24 1.45 1.67 13.92
N SER A 25 0.74 2.42 13.08
CA SER A 25 -0.60 2.90 13.39
C SER A 25 -1.44 3.13 12.14
N THR A 26 -2.76 3.18 12.32
CA THR A 26 -3.70 3.53 11.26
C THR A 26 -3.50 4.97 10.74
N ARG A 27 -2.90 5.85 11.54
CA ARG A 27 -2.58 7.22 11.13
C ARG A 27 -1.48 7.24 10.07
N GLU A 28 -0.40 6.49 10.28
CA GLU A 28 0.69 6.36 9.32
C GLU A 28 0.20 5.78 7.98
N LEU A 29 -0.66 4.74 8.03
CA LEU A 29 -1.31 4.20 6.85
C LEU A 29 -2.10 5.27 6.09
N LYS A 30 -2.91 6.08 6.77
CA LYS A 30 -3.70 7.15 6.14
C LYS A 30 -2.82 8.23 5.50
N GLU A 31 -1.76 8.64 6.19
CA GLU A 31 -0.79 9.61 5.66
C GLU A 31 -0.08 9.06 4.42
N PHE A 32 0.32 7.78 4.43
CA PHE A 32 0.93 7.11 3.30
C PHE A 32 -0.02 6.98 2.10
N VAL A 33 -1.27 6.57 2.32
CA VAL A 33 -2.30 6.49 1.27
C VAL A 33 -2.57 7.86 0.65
N LYS A 34 -2.58 8.93 1.46
CA LYS A 34 -2.72 10.31 0.96
C LYS A 34 -1.53 10.71 0.08
N LYS A 35 -0.31 10.36 0.51
CA LYS A 35 0.92 10.60 -0.28
C LYS A 35 0.88 9.85 -1.61
N LEU A 36 0.52 8.56 -1.62
CA LEU A 36 0.38 7.77 -2.85
C LEU A 36 -0.67 8.37 -3.78
N SER A 37 -1.84 8.73 -3.26
CA SER A 37 -2.92 9.34 -4.05
C SER A 37 -2.52 10.68 -4.69
N SER A 38 -1.54 11.37 -4.12
CA SER A 38 -0.99 12.62 -4.70
C SER A 38 0.13 12.40 -5.72
N THR A 39 0.57 11.15 -5.90
CA THR A 39 1.66 10.82 -6.83
C THR A 39 1.14 10.82 -8.27
N ARG A 40 1.84 11.54 -9.16
CA ARG A 40 1.47 11.63 -10.57
C ARG A 40 1.34 10.23 -11.20
N GLY A 41 0.20 9.96 -11.83
CA GLY A 41 -0.09 8.69 -12.50
C GLY A 41 -0.81 7.66 -11.61
N VAL A 42 -0.89 7.89 -10.30
CA VAL A 42 -1.74 7.06 -9.43
C VAL A 42 -3.20 7.47 -9.63
N THR A 43 -4.02 6.54 -10.11
CA THR A 43 -5.46 6.77 -10.36
C THR A 43 -6.35 6.31 -9.21
N ARG A 44 -5.93 5.27 -8.49
CA ARG A 44 -6.67 4.68 -7.37
C ARG A 44 -5.73 3.98 -6.40
N VAL A 45 -5.98 4.17 -5.10
CA VAL A 45 -5.30 3.45 -4.02
C VAL A 45 -6.36 2.71 -3.19
N CYS A 46 -6.17 1.41 -2.97
CA CYS A 46 -7.05 0.59 -2.15
C CYS A 46 -6.22 -0.06 -1.02
N PRO A 47 -6.24 0.49 0.20
CA PRO A 47 -5.57 -0.14 1.32
C PRO A 47 -6.41 -1.31 1.88
N ALA A 48 -5.73 -2.40 2.25
CA ALA A 48 -6.31 -3.51 2.99
C ALA A 48 -5.44 -3.81 4.22
N ILE A 49 -6.06 -3.98 5.38
CA ILE A 49 -5.36 -4.30 6.62
C ILE A 49 -5.41 -5.81 6.81
N VAL A 50 -4.23 -6.45 6.83
CA VAL A 50 -4.11 -7.87 7.15
C VAL A 50 -4.30 -8.03 8.66
N LEU A 51 -5.32 -8.80 9.07
CA LEU A 51 -5.61 -9.07 10.49
C LEU A 51 -4.78 -10.23 11.03
N GLU A 52 -4.58 -11.26 10.22
CA GLU A 52 -3.81 -12.45 10.58
C GLU A 52 -3.09 -13.01 9.36
N LYS A 53 -1.92 -13.60 9.61
CA LYS A 53 -1.22 -14.44 8.63
C LYS A 53 -1.43 -15.89 9.02
N VAL A 54 -2.23 -16.60 8.24
CA VAL A 54 -2.62 -17.98 8.53
C VAL A 54 -1.49 -18.98 8.22
N LYS A 55 -0.57 -18.63 7.31
CA LYS A 55 0.58 -19.45 6.91
C LYS A 55 1.74 -18.58 6.46
#